data_AF-A0A397N834-F1
#
_entry.id   AF-A0A397N834-F1
#
_cell.length_a   1.000
_cell.length_b   1.000
_cell.length_c   1.000
_cell.angle_alpha   90.00
_cell.angle_beta   90.00
_cell.angle_gamma   90.00
#
_symmetry.space_group_name_H-M   'P 1'
#
loop_
_entity.id
_entity.type
_entity.pdbx_description
1 polymer ?
#
loop_
_entity_poly.entity_id
_entity_poly.type
_entity_poly.pdbx_seq_one_letter_code
_entity_poly.pdbx_strand_id
1 'polypeptide(L)' 'MAHSHGAPAHAARQLAHFFGQIADTTEWNHACWQGLFARLLGAGKTPAELTLGEIQNAVDQVKARWADCQGTGPRAVS' A
#
# COMPACT_ATOMS: atom_id res chain seq x y z
N MET A 1 -3.45 21.70 34.25
CA MET A 1 -3.64 21.97 32.82
C MET A 1 -2.79 20.95 32.07
N ALA A 2 -3.42 19.94 31.46
CA ALA A 2 -2.70 18.86 30.79
C ALA A 2 -2.44 19.23 29.33
N HIS A 3 -1.17 19.31 28.95
CA HIS A 3 -0.75 19.57 27.58
C HIS A 3 -1.06 18.33 26.72
N SER A 4 -1.78 18.55 25.62
CA SER A 4 -2.32 17.55 24.69
C SER A 4 -1.26 16.55 24.22
N HIS A 5 -1.31 15.31 24.74
CA HIS A 5 -0.52 14.17 24.25
C HIS A 5 -1.04 13.57 22.93
N GLY A 6 -1.89 14.29 22.19
CA GLY A 6 -2.60 13.75 21.01
C GLY A 6 -1.79 13.68 19.71
N ALA A 7 -0.65 14.38 19.62
CA ALA A 7 0.02 14.62 18.32
C ALA A 7 1.05 13.56 17.86
N PRO A 8 1.80 12.83 18.71
CA PRO A 8 2.73 11.80 18.22
C PRO A 8 2.05 10.48 17.87
N ALA A 9 1.04 10.10 18.65
CA ALA A 9 0.36 8.81 18.50
C ALA A 9 -0.52 8.75 17.24
N HIS A 10 -1.04 9.88 16.77
CA HIS A 10 -1.86 9.92 15.56
C HIS A 10 -1.00 9.72 14.30
N ALA A 11 0.09 10.48 14.16
CA ALA A 11 1.01 10.36 13.03
C ALA A 11 1.65 8.96 12.96
N ALA A 12 2.07 8.39 14.09
CA ALA A 12 2.60 7.04 14.15
C ALA A 12 1.59 5.98 13.69
N ARG A 13 0.31 6.11 14.07
CA ARG A 13 -0.76 5.21 13.61
C ARG A 13 -1.02 5.35 12.11
N GLN A 14 -0.98 6.57 11.57
CA GLN A 14 -1.14 6.79 10.13
C GLN A 14 0.01 6.14 9.34
N LEU A 15 1.26 6.31 9.77
CA LEU A 15 2.40 5.65 9.13
C LEU A 15 2.29 4.12 9.20
N ALA A 16 1.96 3.58 10.37
CA ALA A 16 1.73 2.14 10.53
C ALA A 16 0.60 1.62 9.63
N HIS A 17 -0.47 2.41 9.45
CA HIS A 17 -1.56 2.08 8.53
C HIS A 17 -1.08 1.99 7.08
N PHE A 18 -0.38 3.01 6.57
CA PHE A 18 0.16 2.99 5.21
C PHE A 18 1.13 1.84 4.97
N PHE A 19 2.05 1.59 5.91
CA PHE A 19 2.98 0.47 5.79
C PHE A 19 2.26 -0.89 5.84
N GLY A 20 1.21 -1.03 6.65
CA GLY A 20 0.35 -2.21 6.63
C GLY A 20 -0.31 -2.44 5.28
N GLN A 21 -0.87 -1.39 4.68
CA GLN A 21 -1.52 -1.48 3.35
C GLN A 21 -0.54 -1.84 2.23
N ILE A 22 0.71 -1.38 2.32
CA ILE A 22 1.78 -1.76 1.39
C ILE A 22 2.21 -3.21 1.65
N ALA A 23 2.35 -3.62 2.91
CA ALA A 23 2.68 -5.00 3.25
C ALA A 23 1.61 -5.97 2.74
N ASP A 24 0.33 -5.60 2.77
CA ASP A 24 -0.75 -6.42 2.20
C ASP A 24 -0.58 -6.71 0.69
N THR A 25 0.24 -5.95 -0.03
CA THR A 25 0.50 -6.19 -1.45
C THR A 25 1.55 -7.28 -1.69
N THR A 26 2.29 -7.73 -0.67
CA THR A 26 3.27 -8.82 -0.84
C THR A 26 2.62 -10.13 -1.28
N GLU A 27 1.38 -10.34 -0.85
CA GLU A 27 0.58 -11.50 -1.22
C GLU A 27 -0.13 -11.31 -2.57
N TRP A 28 0.13 -10.24 -3.32
CA TRP A 28 -0.58 -10.01 -4.58
C TRP A 28 -0.13 -10.93 -5.71
N ASN A 29 -1.08 -11.35 -6.54
CA ASN A 29 -0.80 -12.05 -7.78
C ASN A 29 -0.10 -11.13 -8.81
N HIS A 30 0.49 -11.74 -9.85
CA HIS A 30 1.29 -11.03 -10.85
C HIS A 30 0.52 -9.93 -11.59
N ALA A 31 -0.75 -10.17 -11.95
CA ALA A 31 -1.57 -9.19 -12.66
C ALA A 31 -1.79 -7.94 -11.81
N CYS A 32 -2.06 -8.12 -10.51
CA CYS A 32 -2.21 -7.02 -9.57
C CYS A 32 -0.93 -6.20 -9.41
N TRP A 33 0.23 -6.85 -9.33
CA TRP A 33 1.52 -6.17 -9.35
C TRP A 33 1.75 -5.37 -10.63
N GLN A 34 1.45 -5.94 -11.81
CA GLN A 34 1.58 -5.21 -13.07
C GLN A 34 0.69 -3.97 -13.12
N GLY A 35 -0.58 -4.07 -12.69
CA GLY A 35 -1.50 -2.94 -12.66
C GLY A 35 -1.11 -1.85 -11.66
N LEU A 36 -0.44 -2.21 -10.55
CA LEU A 36 0.15 -1.27 -9.62
C LEU A 36 1.32 -0.52 -10.25
N PHE A 37 2.28 -1.25 -10.84
CA PHE A 37 3.42 -0.63 -11.52
C PHE A 37 2.99 0.31 -12.65
N ALA A 38 2.02 -0.10 -13.48
CA ALA A 38 1.50 0.74 -14.55
C ALA A 38 0.95 2.09 -14.03
N ARG A 39 0.28 2.08 -12.87
CA ARG A 39 -0.24 3.32 -12.24
C ARG A 39 0.85 4.18 -11.65
N LEU A 40 1.79 3.58 -10.93
CA LEU A 40 2.89 4.31 -10.30
C LEU A 40 3.83 4.93 -11.35
N LEU A 41 4.16 4.19 -12.42
CA LEU A 41 4.95 4.71 -13.53
C LEU A 41 4.17 5.75 -14.36
N GLY A 42 2.85 5.57 -14.50
CA GLY A 42 1.96 6.53 -15.15
C GLY A 42 1.88 7.89 -14.44
N ALA A 43 2.29 7.97 -13.16
CA ALA A 43 2.39 9.25 -12.44
C ALA A 43 3.54 10.15 -12.95
N GLY A 44 4.45 9.63 -13.78
CA GLY A 44 5.55 10.41 -14.35
C GLY A 44 6.61 10.84 -13.34
N LYS A 45 6.63 10.20 -12.16
CA LYS A 45 7.57 10.45 -11.06
C LYS A 45 8.57 9.32 -10.92
N THR A 46 9.78 9.64 -10.49
CA THR A 46 10.71 8.60 -10.07
C THR A 46 10.20 7.93 -8.79
N PRO A 47 10.58 6.67 -8.50
CA PRO A 47 10.16 6.00 -7.27
C PRO A 47 10.50 6.77 -5.99
N ALA A 48 11.58 7.55 -5.98
CA ALA A 48 12.00 8.35 -4.85
C ALA A 48 11.15 9.61 -4.61
N GLU A 49 10.38 10.05 -5.61
CA GLU A 49 9.53 11.24 -5.55
C GLU A 49 8.06 10.90 -5.26
N LEU A 50 7.71 9.60 -5.27
CA LEU A 50 6.38 9.14 -4.93
C LEU A 50 6.10 9.37 -3.44
N THR A 51 4.96 9.99 -3.17
CA THR A 51 4.49 10.16 -1.80
C THR A 51 3.76 8.92 -1.31
N LEU A 52 3.71 8.70 0.02
CA LEU A 52 2.93 7.61 0.61
C LEU A 52 1.44 7.67 0.20
N GLY A 53 0.87 8.87 0.08
CA GLY A 53 -0.52 9.04 -0.35
C GLY A 53 -0.75 8.62 -1.81
N GLU A 54 0.20 8.87 -2.70
CA GLU A 54 0.11 8.45 -4.10
C GLU A 54 0.23 6.93 -4.24
N ILE A 55 1.15 6.33 -3.48
CA ILE A 55 1.29 4.88 -3.41
C ILE A 55 -0.02 4.26 -2.91
N GLN A 56 -0.61 4.82 -1.85
CA GLN A 56 -1.84 4.30 -1.28
C GLN A 56 -3.02 4.39 -2.26
N ASN A 57 -3.19 5.55 -2.90
CA ASN A 57 -4.23 5.73 -3.91
C ASN A 57 -4.09 4.73 -5.06
N ALA A 58 -2.86 4.46 -5.52
CA ALA A 58 -2.62 3.45 -6.55
C ALA A 58 -2.98 2.03 -6.06
N VAL A 59 -2.65 1.68 -4.82
CA VAL A 59 -3.02 0.40 -4.19
C VAL A 59 -4.54 0.26 -4.12
N ASP A 60 -5.25 1.29 -3.66
CA ASP A 60 -6.72 1.26 -3.53
C ASP A 60 -7.41 1.14 -4.89
N GLN A 61 -6.90 1.82 -5.92
CA GLN A 61 -7.42 1.67 -7.29
C GLN A 61 -7.22 0.28 -7.86
N VAL A 62 -6.15 -0.42 -7.48
CA VAL A 62 -5.91 -1.80 -7.89
C VAL A 62 -6.85 -2.74 -7.14
N LYS A 63 -6.96 -2.61 -5.80
CA LYS A 63 -7.91 -3.39 -4.98
C LYS A 63 -9.35 -3.23 -5.44
N ALA A 64 -9.78 -2.00 -5.74
CA ALA A 64 -11.13 -1.71 -6.21
C ALA A 64 -11.43 -2.31 -7.60
N ARG A 65 -10.40 -2.46 -8.43
CA ARG A 65 -10.54 -2.99 -9.79
C ARG A 65 -10.42 -4.51 -9.85
N TRP A 66 -9.70 -5.13 -8.92
CA TRP A 66 -9.42 -6.56 -8.91
C TRP A 66 -9.62 -7.13 -7.50
N ALA A 67 -10.78 -7.74 -7.27
CA ALA A 67 -11.13 -8.38 -6.00
C ALA A 67 -10.20 -9.56 -5.65
N ASP A 68 -9.66 -10.24 -6.67
CA ASP A 68 -8.86 -11.45 -6.53
C ASP A 68 -7.35 -11.17 -6.47
N CYS A 69 -6.93 -9.99 -6.02
CA CYS A 69 -5.50 -9.69 -5.94
C CYS A 69 -4.73 -10.62 -5.01
N GLN A 70 -5.38 -11.26 -4.04
CA GLN A 70 -4.74 -12.24 -3.18
C GLN A 70 -4.24 -13.43 -4.01
N GLY A 71 -2.94 -13.69 -3.93
CA GLY A 71 -2.31 -14.88 -4.45
C GLY A 71 -2.78 -16.08 -3.65
N THR A 72 -3.87 -16.70 -4.09
CA THR A 72 -4.20 -18.04 -3.58
C THR A 72 -3.16 -19.03 -4.10
N GLY A 73 -2.18 -19.32 -3.26
CA GLY A 73 -1.36 -20.52 -3.32
C GLY A 73 -1.03 -20.96 -1.89
N PRO A 74 -1.30 -22.22 -1.49
CA PRO A 74 -0.92 -22.68 -0.16
C PRO A 74 0.60 -22.52 0.00
N ARG A 75 1.05 -21.94 1.14
CA ARG A 75 2.45 -22.02 1.56
C ARG A 75 2.79 -23.51 1.64
N ALA A 76 3.47 -24.03 0.62
CA ALA A 76 4.14 -25.31 0.72
C ALA A 76 5.17 -25.15 1.84
N VAL A 77 4.88 -25.73 3.00
CA VAL A 77 5.87 -25.92 4.04
C VAL A 77 6.94 -26.85 3.43
N SER A 78 8.18 -26.38 3.37
CA SER A 78 9.34 -27.24 3.17
C SER A 78 9.99 -27.48 4.52
#